data_AF-A0ABD6D4X3-F1
#
_entry.id   AF-A0ABD6D4X3-F1
#
_cell.length_a   1.000
_cell.length_b   1.000
_cell.length_c   1.000
_cell.angle_alpha   90.00
_cell.angle_beta   90.00
_cell.angle_gamma   90.00
#
_symmetry.space_group_name_H-M   'P 1'
#
loop_
_entity.id
_entity.type
_entity.pdbx_description
1 polymer ?
#
loop_
_entity_poly.entity_id
_entity_poly.type
_entity_poly.pdbx_seq_one_letter_code
_entity_poly.pdbx_strand_id
1 'polypeptide(L)' 'MAVIKYETPDGPIEYDVAASKISYEEETEHWRVKAGEKNGRDVYELIPRERVFSVQIAGAKKGTSVTRTK' A
#
# COMPACT_ATOMS: atom_id res chain seq x y z
N MET A 1 -9.37 -4.09 -7.33
CA MET A 1 -9.23 -4.18 -5.86
C MET A 1 -7.75 -4.28 -5.56
N ALA A 2 -7.26 -3.73 -4.45
CA ALA A 2 -5.86 -3.78 -4.09
C ALA A 2 -5.68 -4.00 -2.59
N VAL A 3 -4.82 -4.94 -2.23
CA VAL A 3 -4.50 -5.31 -0.86
C VAL A 3 -3.02 -5.03 -0.62
N ILE A 4 -2.71 -4.29 0.44
CA ILE A 4 -1.34 -4.04 0.89
C ILE A 4 -1.19 -4.55 2.33
N LYS A 5 -0.14 -5.33 2.58
CA LYS A 5 0.24 -5.81 3.92
C LYS A 5 1.56 -5.18 4.32
N TYR A 6 1.61 -4.54 5.47
CA TYR A 6 2.79 -3.82 5.92
C TYR A 6 2.88 -3.76 7.45
N GLU A 7 4.09 -3.52 7.96
CA GLU A 7 4.34 -3.38 9.40
C GLU A 7 4.02 -1.97 9.89
N THR A 8 3.34 -1.84 11.02
CA THR A 8 3.22 -0.60 11.81
C THR A 8 3.82 -0.77 13.20
N PRO A 9 4.04 0.32 13.96
CA PRO A 9 4.52 0.22 15.34
C PRO A 9 3.65 -0.67 16.23
N ASP A 10 2.36 -0.79 15.91
CA ASP A 10 1.39 -1.61 16.62
C ASP A 10 1.31 -3.07 16.10
N GLY A 11 2.00 -3.38 14.99
CA GLY A 11 2.06 -4.71 14.38
C GLY A 11 1.77 -4.73 12.87
N PRO A 12 1.76 -5.92 12.24
CA PRO A 12 1.40 -6.03 10.83
C PRO A 12 -0.08 -5.71 10.60
N ILE A 13 -0.36 -4.87 9.61
CA ILE A 13 -1.73 -4.55 9.17
C ILE A 13 -1.93 -4.88 7.70
N GLU A 14 -3.19 -5.15 7.35
CA GLU A 14 -3.64 -5.43 6.01
C GLU A 14 -4.70 -4.39 5.63
N TYR A 15 -4.53 -3.78 4.46
CA TYR A 15 -5.38 -2.69 4.00
C TYR A 15 -5.93 -3.01 2.60
N ASP A 16 -7.26 -3.09 2.49
CA ASP A 16 -7.97 -3.27 1.22
C ASP A 16 -8.50 -1.93 0.72
N VAL A 17 -8.11 -1.57 -0.51
CA VAL A 17 -8.52 -0.35 -1.19
C VAL A 17 -8.85 -0.62 -2.65
N ALA A 18 -9.54 0.33 -3.28
CA ALA A 18 -9.66 0.31 -4.73
C ALA A 18 -8.27 0.44 -5.39
N ALA A 19 -8.06 -0.24 -6.52
CA ALA A 19 -6.78 -0.20 -7.24
C ALA A 19 -6.39 1.22 -7.69
N SER A 20 -7.37 2.09 -7.92
CA SER A 20 -7.16 3.51 -8.25
C SER A 20 -6.82 4.39 -7.02
N LYS A 21 -6.83 3.82 -5.82
CA LYS A 21 -6.57 4.49 -4.54
C LYS A 21 -5.25 4.05 -3.91
N ILE A 22 -4.48 3.24 -4.62
CA ILE A 22 -3.11 2.86 -4.26
C ILE A 22 -2.18 3.17 -5.43
N SER A 23 -1.01 3.71 -5.15
CA SER A 23 0.03 3.96 -6.14
C SER A 23 1.39 3.83 -5.50
N TYR A 24 2.37 3.31 -6.25
CA TYR A 24 3.76 3.31 -5.83
C TYR A 24 4.46 4.58 -6.33
N GLU A 25 5.14 5.28 -5.43
CA GLU A 25 5.94 6.46 -5.72
C GLU A 25 7.41 6.04 -5.75
N GLU A 26 7.97 5.91 -6.96
CA GLU A 26 9.33 5.39 -7.16
C GLU A 26 10.41 6.36 -6.66
N GLU A 27 10.12 7.68 -6.67
CA GLU A 27 11.07 8.72 -6.23
C GLU A 27 11.36 8.63 -4.73
N THR A 28 10.33 8.36 -3.93
CA THR A 28 10.44 8.28 -2.47
C THR A 28 10.51 6.84 -1.99
N GLU A 29 10.29 5.86 -2.86
CA GLU A 29 10.12 4.43 -2.52
C GLU A 29 8.98 4.17 -1.52
N HIS A 30 7.86 4.89 -1.67
CA HIS A 30 6.68 4.73 -0.81
C HIS A 30 5.46 4.23 -1.58
N TRP A 31 4.63 3.43 -0.91
CA TRP A 31 3.27 3.16 -1.32
C TRP A 31 2.36 4.25 -0.78
N ARG A 32 1.69 4.96 -1.67
CA ARG A 32 0.67 5.94 -1.33
C ARG A 32 -0.70 5.27 -1.38
N VAL A 33 -1.40 5.28 -0.26
CA VAL A 33 -2.70 4.61 -0.09
C VAL A 33 -3.72 5.61 0.44
N LYS A 34 -4.88 5.78 -0.21
CA LYS A 34 -5.93 6.65 0.33
C LYS A 34 -6.58 5.98 1.55
N ALA A 35 -6.22 6.44 2.75
CA ALA A 35 -6.72 5.91 4.02
C ALA A 35 -8.12 6.41 4.40
N GLY A 36 -8.59 7.49 3.75
CA GLY A 36 -9.93 8.00 3.98
C GLY A 36 -10.13 9.43 3.49
N GLU A 37 -11.11 10.10 4.07
CA GLU A 37 -11.41 11.51 3.84
C GLU A 37 -11.63 12.18 5.19
N LYS A 38 -10.96 13.31 5.42
CA LYS A 38 -11.10 14.11 6.64
C LYS A 38 -11.42 15.55 6.26
N ASN A 39 -12.59 16.04 6.66
CA ASN A 39 -13.09 17.38 6.33
C ASN A 39 -13.13 17.67 4.82
N GLY A 40 -13.58 16.70 4.01
CA GLY A 40 -13.64 16.85 2.55
C GLY A 40 -12.28 16.78 1.84
N ARG A 41 -11.22 16.40 2.55
CA ARG A 41 -9.88 16.21 1.98
C ARG A 41 -9.47 14.76 2.04
N ASP A 42 -9.01 14.25 0.90
CA ASP A 42 -8.44 12.92 0.80
C ASP A 42 -7.21 12.80 1.69
N VAL A 43 -7.24 11.86 2.63
CA VAL A 43 -6.11 11.52 3.49
C VAL A 43 -5.39 10.35 2.84
N TYR A 44 -4.08 10.51 2.65
CA TYR A 44 -3.20 9.49 2.10
C TYR A 44 -2.20 9.06 3.16
N GLU A 45 -1.99 7.76 3.26
CA GLU A 45 -0.94 7.14 4.04
C GLU A 45 0.23 6.81 3.11
N LEU A 46 1.44 7.19 3.55
CA LEU A 46 2.69 6.89 2.86
C LEU A 46 3.38 5.75 3.60
N ILE A 47 3.51 4.61 2.94
CA ILE A 47 4.03 3.38 3.53
C ILE A 47 5.39 3.11 2.87
N PRO A 48 6.51 3.18 3.61
CA PRO A 48 7.83 2.89 3.07
C PRO A 48 7.89 1.48 2.50
N ARG A 49 8.52 1.31 1.33
CA ARG A 49 8.65 0.00 0.68
C ARG A 49 9.26 -1.07 1.58
N GLU A 50 10.21 -0.71 2.42
CA GLU A 50 10.87 -1.59 3.40
C GLU A 50 9.91 -2.22 4.42
N ARG A 51 8.81 -1.55 4.77
CA ARG A 51 7.80 -2.05 5.72
C ARG A 51 6.73 -2.89 5.03
N VAL A 52 6.70 -2.93 3.70
CA VAL A 52 5.68 -3.64 2.93
C VAL A 52 6.07 -5.11 2.76
N PHE A 53 5.23 -5.98 3.31
CA PHE A 53 5.35 -7.43 3.17
C PHE A 53 4.85 -7.91 1.81
N SER A 54 3.69 -7.42 1.36
CA SER A 54 3.11 -7.81 0.08
C SER A 54 2.11 -6.78 -0.44
N VAL A 55 2.02 -6.65 -1.77
CA VAL A 55 0.96 -5.88 -2.43
C VAL A 55 0.34 -6.73 -3.52
N GLN A 56 -0.99 -6.78 -3.56
CA GLN A 56 -1.76 -7.46 -4.59
C GLN A 56 -2.73 -6.47 -5.21
N ILE A 57 -2.67 -6.24 -6.53
CA ILE A 57 -3.57 -5.33 -7.24
C ILE A 57 -4.35 -6.12 -8.28
N ALA A 58 -5.59 -6.50 -7.94
CA ALA A 58 -6.52 -7.16 -8.86
C ALA A 58 -6.98 -6.17 -9.94
N GLY A 59 -6.63 -6.48 -11.20
CA GLY A 59 -6.99 -5.71 -12.40
C GLY A 59 -5.82 -5.03 -13.10
N ALA A 60 -4.66 -4.88 -12.44
CA ALA A 60 -3.44 -4.40 -13.08
C ALA A 60 -2.38 -5.52 -13.01
N LYS A 61 -2.04 -6.10 -14.16
CA LYS A 61 -0.81 -6.90 -14.31
C LYS A 61 0.40 -5.97 -14.07
N LYS A 62 0.75 -5.72 -12.81
CA LYS A 62 2.12 -5.46 -12.38
C LYS A 62 2.36 -6.36 -11.19
N GLY A 63 2.84 -7.56 -11.49
CA GLY A 63 3.27 -8.53 -10.49
C GLY A 63 4.50 -7.99 -9.78
N THR A 64 4.30 -7.25 -8.70
CA THR A 64 5.35 -7.01 -7.71
C THR A 64 5.19 -8.08 -6.65
N SER A 65 5.63 -9.30 -6.97
CA SER A 65 5.76 -10.38 -5.98
C SER A 65 6.91 -10.02 -5.05
N VAL A 66 6.59 -9.45 -3.89
CA VAL A 66 7.57 -9.28 -2.81
C VAL A 66 7.64 -10.59 -2.04
N THR A 67 8.54 -11.48 -2.47
CA THR A 67 8.87 -12.67 -1.69
C THR A 67 9.86 -12.27 -0.62
N ARG A 68 9.41 -12.16 0.64
CA ARG A 68 10.30 -12.05 1.80
C ARG A 68 10.86 -13.45 2.10
N THR A 69 12.04 -13.75 1.60
CA THR A 69 12.80 -14.93 2.04
C THR A 69 13.28 -14.71 3.47
N LYS A 70 13.00 -15.70 4.31
CA LYS A 70 13.32 -15.79 5.74
C LYS A 70 14.81 -16.06 5.97
#